data_AF-A0AAW9XAA3-F1
#
_entry.id   AF-A0AAW9XAA3-F1
#
_cell.length_a   1.000
_cell.length_b   1.000
_cell.length_c   1.000
_cell.angle_alpha   90.00
_cell.angle_beta   90.00
_cell.angle_gamma   90.00
#
_symmetry.space_group_name_H-M   'P 1'
#
loop_
_entity.id
_entity.type
_entity.pdbx_description
1 polymer ?
#
loop_
_entity_poly.entity_id
_entity_poly.type
_entity_poly.pdbx_seq_one_letter_code
_entity_poly.pdbx_strand_id
1 'polypeptide(L)'
;MVDTNLIVVIALLLTLIIGFFAFSFVSNRLKLKKLKAEKAELKQLANKTLAIFLARIIIIIAENDNLVNNFVVGTKLKMSDVNSLAKIHLQKLEKDPVVSQILKSGYETEKIFFDNLNSLAKNKSNLWRKRTSAEIEYFLDFSLYLKDFDATILNFFNEEKSEFQKYYLSLIMDLKKGKIKSAEIANFCDKYLETRRIPVNIIRLPFWKKWKKS
;
A
#
# COMPACT_ATOMS: atom_id res chain seq x y z
N MET A 1 26.12 -39.74 -55.90
CA MET A 1 27.01 -39.43 -54.75
C MET A 1 26.32 -38.34 -53.96
N VAL A 2 26.15 -38.49 -52.65
CA VAL A 2 25.62 -37.40 -51.83
C VAL A 2 26.77 -36.42 -51.61
N ASP A 3 26.58 -35.16 -52.00
CA ASP A 3 27.62 -34.14 -51.87
C ASP A 3 27.93 -33.91 -50.39
N THR A 4 29.15 -34.23 -49.98
CA THR A 4 29.66 -34.06 -48.61
C THR A 4 29.44 -32.64 -48.09
N ASN A 5 29.55 -31.63 -48.98
CA ASN A 5 29.30 -30.23 -48.66
C ASN A 5 27.84 -29.96 -48.25
N LEU A 6 26.87 -30.61 -48.90
CA LEU A 6 25.44 -30.49 -48.58
C LEU A 6 25.15 -31.06 -47.19
N ILE A 7 25.73 -32.22 -46.85
CA ILE A 7 25.59 -32.87 -45.55
C ILE A 7 26.12 -31.96 -44.42
N VAL A 8 27.30 -31.35 -44.63
CA VAL A 8 27.91 -30.44 -43.65
C VAL A 8 27.04 -29.21 -43.41
N VAL A 9 26.46 -28.60 -44.46
CA VAL A 9 25.58 -27.44 -44.33
C VAL A 9 24.29 -27.78 -43.59
N ILE A 10 23.67 -28.93 -43.89
CA ILE A 10 22.45 -29.40 -43.20
C ILE A 10 22.73 -29.67 -41.71
N ALA A 11 23.86 -30.31 -41.39
CA ALA A 11 24.25 -30.57 -40.00
C ALA A 11 24.46 -29.26 -39.22
N LEU A 12 25.07 -28.26 -39.85
CA LEU A 12 25.32 -26.94 -39.23
C LEU A 12 24.00 -26.19 -38.97
N LEU A 13 23.06 -26.22 -39.91
CA LEU A 13 21.72 -25.66 -39.75
C LEU A 13 20.93 -26.33 -38.62
N LEU A 14 20.95 -27.67 -38.55
CA LEU A 14 20.30 -28.42 -37.46
C LEU A 14 20.88 -28.04 -36.10
N THR A 15 22.21 -27.90 -36.01
CA THR A 15 22.88 -27.52 -34.76
C THR A 15 22.48 -26.11 -34.32
N LEU A 16 22.39 -25.15 -35.27
CA LEU A 16 21.91 -23.79 -34.99
C LEU A 16 20.46 -23.77 -34.51
N ILE A 17 19.59 -24.55 -35.14
CA ILE A 17 18.17 -24.64 -34.77
C ILE A 17 18.03 -25.21 -33.35
N ILE A 18 18.72 -26.31 -33.05
CA ILE A 18 18.70 -26.93 -31.71
C ILE A 18 19.28 -25.96 -30.68
N GLY A 19 20.37 -25.26 -31.00
CA GLY A 19 20.96 -24.24 -30.13
C GLY A 19 20.01 -23.08 -29.83
N PHE A 20 19.28 -22.60 -30.84
CA PHE A 20 18.28 -21.55 -30.68
C PHE A 20 17.12 -21.98 -29.77
N PHE A 21 16.57 -23.18 -29.98
CA PHE A 21 15.49 -23.71 -29.13
C PHE A 21 15.95 -23.94 -27.69
N ALA A 22 17.14 -24.51 -27.50
CA ALA A 22 17.73 -24.71 -26.17
C ALA A 22 17.94 -23.37 -25.44
N PHE A 23 18.51 -22.37 -26.13
CA PHE A 23 18.69 -21.03 -25.57
C PHE A 23 17.36 -20.36 -25.22
N SER A 24 16.36 -20.44 -26.11
CA SER A 24 15.03 -19.88 -25.89
C SER A 24 14.34 -20.51 -24.67
N PHE A 25 14.42 -21.84 -24.53
CA PHE A 25 13.84 -22.54 -23.39
C PHE A 25 14.49 -22.16 -22.06
N VAL A 26 15.83 -22.14 -22.01
CA VAL A 26 16.57 -21.73 -20.79
C VAL A 26 16.30 -20.27 -20.45
N SER A 27 16.35 -19.37 -21.44
CA SER A 27 16.07 -17.95 -21.27
C SER A 27 14.65 -17.71 -20.73
N ASN A 28 13.64 -18.41 -21.27
CA ASN A 28 12.27 -18.32 -20.80
C ASN A 28 12.10 -18.84 -19.37
N ARG A 29 12.74 -19.96 -19.02
CA ARG A 29 12.68 -20.51 -17.66
C ARG A 29 13.30 -19.56 -16.63
N LEU A 30 14.43 -18.93 -16.95
CA LEU A 30 15.08 -17.93 -16.10
C LEU A 30 14.23 -16.67 -15.95
N LYS A 31 13.64 -16.17 -17.06
CA LYS A 31 12.70 -15.04 -17.03
C LYS A 31 11.51 -15.34 -16.14
N LEU A 32 10.87 -16.50 -16.29
CA LEU A 32 9.72 -16.90 -15.47
C LEU A 32 10.06 -17.01 -13.98
N LYS A 33 11.22 -17.59 -13.63
CA LYS A 33 11.67 -17.64 -12.23
C LYS A 33 11.85 -16.25 -11.64
N LYS A 34 12.49 -15.34 -12.38
CA LYS A 34 12.70 -13.96 -11.93
C LYS A 34 11.38 -13.22 -11.70
N LEU A 35 10.41 -13.40 -12.61
CA LEU A 35 9.09 -12.80 -12.49
C LEU A 35 8.29 -13.32 -11.29
N LYS A 36 8.40 -14.62 -10.99
CA LYS A 36 7.76 -15.20 -9.80
C LYS A 36 8.36 -14.60 -8.52
N ALA A 37 9.68 -14.43 -8.46
CA ALA A 37 10.35 -13.79 -7.32
C ALA A 37 9.91 -12.33 -7.16
N GLU A 38 9.95 -11.54 -8.24
CA GLU A 38 9.50 -10.14 -8.25
C GLU A 38 8.03 -10.01 -7.80
N LYS A 39 7.15 -10.92 -8.23
CA LYS A 39 5.73 -10.94 -7.82
C LYS A 39 5.54 -11.31 -6.35
N ALA A 40 6.36 -12.21 -5.82
CA ALA A 40 6.35 -12.59 -4.41
C ALA A 40 6.83 -11.42 -3.52
N GLU A 41 7.93 -10.76 -3.91
CA GLU A 41 8.44 -9.57 -3.22
C GLU A 41 7.40 -8.44 -3.20
N LEU A 42 6.75 -8.16 -4.35
CA LEU A 42 5.67 -7.18 -4.43
C LEU A 42 4.49 -7.54 -3.51
N LYS A 43 4.12 -8.83 -3.44
CA LYS A 43 3.02 -9.28 -2.58
C LYS A 43 3.37 -9.13 -1.09
N GLN A 44 4.60 -9.46 -0.69
CA GLN A 44 5.05 -9.24 0.69
C GLN A 44 5.07 -7.74 1.04
N LEU A 45 5.57 -6.90 0.14
CA LEU A 45 5.54 -5.44 0.31
C LEU A 45 4.10 -4.92 0.42
N ALA A 46 3.19 -5.39 -0.43
CA ALA A 46 1.78 -5.04 -0.39
C ALA A 46 1.15 -5.43 0.95
N ASN A 47 1.28 -6.69 1.38
CA ASN A 47 0.73 -7.18 2.64
C ASN A 47 1.24 -6.36 3.85
N LYS A 48 2.55 -6.09 3.90
CA LYS A 48 3.16 -5.26 4.95
C LYS A 48 2.58 -3.84 4.94
N THR A 49 2.47 -3.23 3.76
CA THR A 49 1.94 -1.87 3.62
C THR A 49 0.48 -1.80 4.01
N LEU A 50 -0.33 -2.74 3.55
CA LEU A 50 -1.75 -2.81 3.86
C LEU A 50 -1.95 -2.97 5.37
N ALA A 51 -1.16 -3.81 6.05
CA ALA A 51 -1.24 -3.96 7.50
C ALA A 51 -0.88 -2.66 8.24
N ILE A 52 0.19 -1.97 7.85
CA ILE A 52 0.58 -0.68 8.42
C ILE A 52 -0.50 0.38 8.17
N PHE A 53 -1.07 0.44 6.97
CA PHE A 53 -2.11 1.40 6.63
C PHE A 53 -3.41 1.08 7.37
N LEU A 54 -3.78 -0.19 7.46
CA LEU A 54 -4.94 -0.66 8.23
C LEU A 54 -4.83 -0.26 9.69
N ALA A 55 -3.66 -0.43 10.31
CA ALA A 55 -3.42 0.00 11.69
C ALA A 55 -3.71 1.50 11.88
N ARG A 56 -3.20 2.34 10.97
CA ARG A 56 -3.42 3.80 11.00
C ARG A 56 -4.89 4.16 10.80
N ILE A 57 -5.54 3.55 9.81
CA ILE A 57 -6.94 3.79 9.48
C ILE A 57 -7.85 3.44 10.65
N ILE A 58 -7.62 2.29 11.31
CA ILE A 58 -8.41 1.88 12.49
C ILE A 58 -8.30 2.89 13.63
N ILE A 59 -7.10 3.40 13.90
CA ILE A 59 -6.90 4.45 14.91
C ILE A 59 -7.61 5.74 14.50
N ILE A 60 -7.51 6.16 13.23
CA ILE A 60 -8.20 7.36 12.73
C ILE A 60 -9.71 7.22 12.92
N ILE A 61 -10.29 6.06 12.58
CA ILE A 61 -11.72 5.78 12.73
C ILE A 61 -12.12 5.84 14.21
N ALA A 62 -11.44 5.10 15.07
CA ALA A 62 -11.78 5.01 16.50
C ALA A 62 -11.69 6.36 17.21
N GLU A 63 -10.60 7.11 16.99
CA GLU A 63 -10.40 8.40 17.62
C GLU A 63 -11.31 9.49 17.04
N ASN A 64 -11.61 9.45 15.73
CA ASN A 64 -12.60 10.34 15.15
C ASN A 64 -14.00 10.10 15.75
N ASP A 65 -14.38 8.83 15.91
CA ASP A 65 -15.65 8.47 16.52
C ASP A 65 -15.77 9.00 17.96
N ASN A 66 -14.71 8.82 18.76
CA ASN A 66 -14.61 9.40 20.10
C ASN A 66 -14.74 10.94 20.07
N LEU A 67 -14.01 11.62 19.17
CA LEU A 67 -14.04 13.08 19.05
C LEU A 67 -15.42 13.63 18.65
N VAL A 68 -16.14 12.93 17.77
CA VAL A 68 -17.47 13.34 17.32
C VAL A 68 -18.50 13.12 18.42
N ASN A 69 -18.48 11.97 19.09
CA ASN A 69 -19.44 11.65 20.15
C ASN A 69 -19.26 12.54 21.39
N ASN A 70 -18.02 12.92 21.71
CA ASN A 70 -17.69 13.77 22.86
C ASN A 70 -17.47 15.24 22.47
N PHE A 71 -17.98 15.66 21.32
CA PHE A 71 -17.77 17.03 20.85
C PHE A 71 -18.62 18.02 21.66
N VAL A 72 -17.95 18.96 22.34
CA VAL A 72 -18.60 20.04 23.08
C VAL A 72 -18.41 21.37 22.34
N VAL A 73 -19.53 22.01 22.01
CA VAL A 73 -19.58 23.34 21.36
C VAL A 73 -19.03 24.38 22.33
N GLY A 74 -18.07 25.20 21.89
CA GLY A 74 -17.41 26.23 22.71
C GLY A 74 -15.99 25.88 23.19
N THR A 75 -15.50 24.67 22.89
CA THR A 75 -14.09 24.32 23.09
C THR A 75 -13.19 24.94 22.00
N LYS A 76 -11.87 25.01 22.23
CA LYS A 76 -10.90 25.46 21.21
C LYS A 76 -10.88 24.57 19.96
N LEU A 77 -11.25 23.29 20.11
CA LEU A 77 -11.30 22.34 19.01
C LEU A 77 -12.59 22.53 18.22
N LYS A 78 -12.49 22.89 16.94
CA LYS A 78 -13.66 23.02 16.07
C LYS A 78 -13.96 21.70 15.36
N MET A 79 -15.22 21.49 14.99
CA MET A 79 -15.63 20.34 14.18
C MET A 79 -14.93 20.33 12.80
N SER A 80 -14.56 21.50 12.28
CA SER A 80 -13.72 21.60 11.07
C SER A 80 -12.34 21.00 11.27
N ASP A 81 -11.77 21.11 12.48
CA ASP A 81 -10.44 20.61 12.80
C ASP A 81 -10.47 19.08 12.92
N VAL A 82 -11.52 18.53 13.54
CA VAL A 82 -11.78 17.07 13.59
C VAL A 82 -11.87 16.48 12.18
N ASN A 83 -12.68 17.10 11.31
CA ASN A 83 -12.81 16.68 9.93
C ASN A 83 -11.49 16.80 9.15
N SER A 84 -10.74 17.89 9.36
CA SER A 84 -9.47 18.13 8.68
C SER A 84 -8.41 17.13 9.12
N LEU A 85 -8.35 16.83 10.42
CA LEU A 85 -7.40 15.89 11.00
C LEU A 85 -7.51 14.51 10.35
N ALA A 86 -8.70 13.92 10.34
CA ALA A 86 -8.93 12.62 9.74
C ALA A 86 -8.68 12.65 8.22
N LYS A 87 -9.25 13.65 7.52
CA LYS A 87 -9.13 13.78 6.07
C LYS A 87 -7.68 13.90 5.61
N ILE A 88 -6.88 14.74 6.25
CA ILE A 88 -5.48 14.95 5.87
C ILE A 88 -4.69 13.64 5.99
N HIS A 89 -4.84 12.92 7.09
CA HIS A 89 -4.13 11.66 7.29
C HIS A 89 -4.52 10.61 6.25
N LEU A 90 -5.82 10.41 6.01
CA LEU A 90 -6.28 9.44 5.00
C LEU A 90 -5.81 9.81 3.59
N GLN A 91 -5.87 11.09 3.21
CA GLN A 91 -5.39 11.55 1.91
C GLN A 91 -3.88 11.39 1.73
N LYS A 92 -3.10 11.52 2.80
CA LYS A 92 -1.65 11.30 2.76
C LYS A 92 -1.32 9.81 2.58
N LEU A 93 -2.09 8.91 3.18
CA LEU A 93 -1.96 7.46 2.94
C LEU A 93 -2.30 7.10 1.48
N GLU A 94 -3.38 7.66 0.92
CA GLU A 94 -3.78 7.43 -0.48
C GLU A 94 -2.69 7.89 -1.47
N LYS A 95 -2.03 9.02 -1.16
CA LYS A 95 -1.00 9.63 -2.00
C LYS A 95 0.42 9.10 -1.73
N ASP A 96 0.58 8.11 -0.85
CA ASP A 96 1.92 7.59 -0.57
C ASP A 96 2.52 6.97 -1.84
N PRO A 97 3.81 7.24 -2.18
CA PRO A 97 4.45 6.72 -3.37
C PRO A 97 4.33 5.20 -3.55
N VAL A 98 4.29 4.43 -2.45
CA VAL A 98 4.18 2.97 -2.47
C VAL A 98 2.84 2.50 -3.04
N VAL A 99 1.76 3.27 -2.89
CA VAL A 99 0.41 2.92 -3.36
C VAL A 99 0.40 2.69 -4.86
N SER A 100 1.07 3.57 -5.61
CA SER A 100 1.18 3.44 -7.06
C SER A 100 1.91 2.17 -7.51
N GLN A 101 2.78 1.60 -6.67
CA GLN A 101 3.48 0.35 -6.95
C GLN A 101 2.62 -0.86 -6.61
N ILE A 102 1.90 -0.79 -5.48
CA ILE A 102 0.98 -1.81 -5.03
C ILE A 102 -0.16 -1.97 -6.04
N LEU A 103 -0.78 -0.88 -6.50
CA LEU A 103 -1.84 -0.93 -7.52
C LEU A 103 -1.37 -1.48 -8.87
N LYS A 104 -0.09 -1.30 -9.23
CA LYS A 104 0.49 -1.89 -10.45
C LYS A 104 0.60 -3.41 -10.39
N SER A 105 0.48 -4.03 -9.22
CA SER A 105 0.46 -5.50 -9.09
C SER A 105 -0.77 -6.13 -9.75
N GLY A 106 -1.86 -5.36 -9.87
CA GLY A 106 -3.10 -5.78 -10.54
C GLY A 106 -3.96 -6.74 -9.72
N TYR A 107 -3.72 -6.88 -8.42
CA TYR A 107 -4.59 -7.66 -7.54
C TYR A 107 -5.83 -6.85 -7.13
N GLU A 108 -7.01 -7.47 -7.17
CA GLU A 108 -8.29 -6.80 -6.89
C GLU A 108 -8.43 -6.43 -5.40
N THR A 109 -7.84 -7.21 -4.50
CA THR A 109 -7.88 -6.98 -3.05
C THR A 109 -7.31 -5.62 -2.66
N GLU A 110 -6.17 -5.25 -3.24
CA GLU A 110 -5.49 -3.99 -3.05
C GLU A 110 -6.35 -2.84 -3.57
N LYS A 111 -6.98 -3.03 -4.74
CA LYS A 111 -7.86 -2.03 -5.34
C LYS A 111 -9.08 -1.77 -4.45
N ILE A 112 -9.76 -2.82 -3.98
CA ILE A 112 -10.88 -2.71 -3.02
C ILE A 112 -10.44 -1.94 -1.76
N PHE A 113 -9.26 -2.25 -1.21
CA PHE A 113 -8.73 -1.55 -0.04
C PHE A 113 -8.59 -0.03 -0.28
N PHE A 114 -7.97 0.36 -1.40
CA PHE A 114 -7.76 1.77 -1.71
C PHE A 114 -9.04 2.50 -2.14
N ASP A 115 -10.00 1.80 -2.75
CA ASP A 115 -11.31 2.35 -3.07
C ASP A 115 -12.11 2.67 -1.79
N ASN A 116 -12.11 1.76 -0.80
CA ASN A 116 -12.70 2.01 0.52
C ASN A 116 -12.01 3.19 1.24
N LEU A 117 -10.68 3.26 1.19
CA LEU A 117 -9.91 4.37 1.76
C LEU A 117 -10.30 5.71 1.12
N ASN A 118 -10.41 5.75 -0.20
CA ASN A 118 -10.78 6.94 -0.96
C ASN A 118 -12.21 7.40 -0.62
N SER A 119 -13.17 6.46 -0.53
CA SER A 119 -14.54 6.76 -0.12
C SER A 119 -14.58 7.37 1.30
N LEU A 120 -13.82 6.80 2.24
CA LEU A 120 -13.69 7.31 3.60
C LEU A 120 -13.08 8.72 3.64
N ALA A 121 -12.00 8.96 2.88
CA ALA A 121 -11.29 10.24 2.83
C ALA A 121 -12.09 11.38 2.17
N LYS A 122 -12.98 11.06 1.22
CA LYS A 122 -13.84 12.04 0.53
C LYS A 122 -14.97 12.53 1.42
N ASN A 123 -15.53 11.65 2.24
CA ASN A 123 -16.64 11.98 3.13
C ASN A 123 -16.16 12.73 4.38
N LYS A 124 -16.97 13.67 4.88
CA LYS A 124 -16.69 14.34 6.15
C LYS A 124 -16.76 13.32 7.28
N SER A 125 -15.75 13.30 8.13
CA SER A 125 -15.59 12.26 9.15
C SER A 125 -16.65 12.31 10.24
N ASN A 126 -17.28 13.46 10.45
CA ASN A 126 -18.46 13.57 11.31
C ASN A 126 -19.73 12.94 10.73
N LEU A 127 -19.73 12.50 9.47
CA LEU A 127 -20.86 11.84 8.80
C LEU A 127 -20.61 10.37 8.49
N TRP A 128 -19.45 9.81 8.83
CA TRP A 128 -19.09 8.45 8.41
C TRP A 128 -20.09 7.38 8.88
N ARG A 129 -20.57 7.47 10.13
CA ARG A 129 -21.61 6.54 10.64
C ARG A 129 -22.86 6.49 9.76
N LYS A 130 -23.21 7.59 9.09
CA LYS A 130 -24.42 7.69 8.26
C LYS A 130 -24.17 7.41 6.78
N ARG A 131 -22.98 7.75 6.27
CA ARG A 131 -22.70 7.80 4.82
C ARG A 131 -21.63 6.82 4.34
N THR A 132 -20.88 6.23 5.27
CA THR A 132 -19.64 5.50 4.97
C THR A 132 -19.45 4.36 5.97
N SER A 133 -20.57 3.78 6.45
CA SER A 133 -20.57 2.72 7.46
C SER A 133 -20.01 1.42 6.91
N ALA A 134 -20.32 1.10 5.65
CA ALA A 134 -19.81 -0.10 4.98
C ALA A 134 -18.28 -0.08 4.86
N GLU A 135 -17.70 1.07 4.55
CA GLU A 135 -16.23 1.23 4.49
C GLU A 135 -15.59 1.10 5.88
N ILE A 136 -16.25 1.61 6.93
CA ILE A 136 -15.79 1.43 8.31
C ILE A 136 -15.81 -0.07 8.67
N GLU A 137 -16.92 -0.74 8.41
CA GLU A 137 -17.09 -2.18 8.65
C GLU A 137 -16.03 -2.99 7.91
N TYR A 138 -15.76 -2.67 6.64
CA TYR A 138 -14.69 -3.29 5.86
C TYR A 138 -13.34 -3.24 6.58
N PHE A 139 -12.92 -2.07 7.08
CA PHE A 139 -11.63 -1.97 7.78
C PHE A 139 -11.65 -2.71 9.13
N LEU A 140 -12.76 -2.65 9.87
CA LEU A 140 -12.90 -3.38 11.13
C LEU A 140 -12.80 -4.90 10.90
N ASP A 141 -13.55 -5.44 9.94
CA ASP A 141 -13.54 -6.85 9.58
C ASP A 141 -12.17 -7.30 9.07
N PHE A 142 -11.53 -6.47 8.23
CA PHE A 142 -10.18 -6.78 7.76
C PHE A 142 -9.18 -6.84 8.94
N SER A 143 -9.32 -5.97 9.93
CA SER A 143 -8.46 -6.01 11.13
C SER A 143 -8.69 -7.26 12.00
N LEU A 144 -9.91 -7.81 12.00
CA LEU A 144 -10.22 -9.07 12.66
C LEU A 144 -9.60 -10.24 11.90
N TYR A 145 -9.80 -10.30 10.58
CA TYR A 145 -9.23 -11.34 9.71
C TYR A 145 -7.69 -11.38 9.78
N LEU A 146 -7.03 -10.23 9.92
CA LEU A 146 -5.58 -10.15 9.99
C LEU A 146 -4.99 -10.97 11.15
N LYS A 147 -5.73 -11.14 12.24
CA LYS A 147 -5.29 -11.92 13.41
C LYS A 147 -5.02 -13.38 13.07
N ASP A 148 -5.76 -13.91 12.10
CA ASP A 148 -5.71 -15.32 11.71
C ASP A 148 -4.84 -15.56 10.46
N PHE A 149 -4.29 -14.49 9.86
CA PHE A 149 -3.64 -14.56 8.54
C PHE A 149 -2.15 -14.93 8.62
N ASP A 150 -1.34 -14.11 9.28
CA ASP A 150 0.11 -14.28 9.35
C ASP A 150 0.68 -13.53 10.57
N ALA A 151 1.44 -14.24 11.41
CA ALA A 151 1.99 -13.68 12.66
C ALA A 151 2.98 -12.52 12.43
N THR A 152 3.74 -12.54 11.33
CA THR A 152 4.69 -11.48 10.99
C THR A 152 3.95 -10.22 10.56
N ILE A 153 2.93 -10.38 9.71
CA ILE A 153 2.07 -9.26 9.28
C ILE A 153 1.28 -8.68 10.45
N LEU A 154 0.76 -9.54 11.33
CA LEU A 154 0.08 -9.13 12.55
C LEU A 154 1.00 -8.32 13.47
N ASN A 155 2.27 -8.71 13.59
CA ASN A 155 3.24 -7.96 14.38
C ASN A 155 3.45 -6.54 13.81
N PHE A 156 3.63 -6.39 12.49
CA PHE A 156 3.72 -5.07 11.85
C PHE A 156 2.47 -4.21 12.12
N PHE A 157 1.29 -4.80 12.06
CA PHE A 157 0.04 -4.10 12.40
C PHE A 157 0.02 -3.64 13.86
N ASN A 158 0.37 -4.52 14.81
CA ASN A 158 0.32 -4.19 16.24
C ASN A 158 1.37 -3.14 16.63
N GLU A 159 2.59 -3.24 16.12
CA GLU A 159 3.65 -2.26 16.32
C GLU A 159 3.22 -0.87 15.81
N GLU A 160 2.75 -0.80 14.55
CA GLU A 160 2.31 0.45 13.97
C GLU A 160 1.08 1.00 14.70
N LYS A 161 0.13 0.15 15.09
CA LYS A 161 -1.08 0.56 15.83
C LYS A 161 -0.71 1.27 17.12
N SER A 162 0.19 0.69 17.92
CA SER A 162 0.66 1.28 19.17
C SER A 162 1.34 2.64 18.94
N GLU A 163 2.27 2.70 17.99
CA GLU A 163 3.08 3.89 17.75
C GLU A 163 2.26 5.03 17.12
N PHE A 164 1.41 4.70 16.16
CA PHE A 164 0.53 5.67 15.53
C PHE A 164 -0.53 6.19 16.51
N GLN A 165 -1.04 5.33 17.41
CA GLN A 165 -1.98 5.76 18.45
C GLN A 165 -1.35 6.83 19.37
N LYS A 166 -0.11 6.62 19.84
CA LYS A 166 0.61 7.62 20.65
C LYS A 166 0.75 8.94 19.91
N TYR A 167 1.19 8.90 18.66
CA TYR A 167 1.33 10.06 17.80
C TYR A 167 0.00 10.81 17.62
N TYR A 168 -1.04 10.09 17.23
CA TYR A 168 -2.33 10.66 16.86
C TYR A 168 -3.05 11.26 18.08
N LEU A 169 -2.98 10.59 19.24
CA LEU A 169 -3.50 11.13 20.50
C LEU A 169 -2.75 12.39 20.94
N SER A 170 -1.42 12.43 20.81
CA SER A 170 -0.64 13.63 21.09
C SER A 170 -1.11 14.80 20.22
N LEU A 171 -1.31 14.55 18.93
CA LEU A 171 -1.78 15.56 17.98
C LEU A 171 -3.18 16.08 18.34
N ILE A 172 -4.09 15.17 18.73
CA ILE A 172 -5.43 15.54 19.22
C ILE A 172 -5.35 16.42 20.47
N MET A 173 -4.49 16.08 21.43
CA MET A 173 -4.30 16.87 22.65
C MET A 173 -3.76 18.27 22.35
N ASP A 174 -2.80 18.40 21.44
CA ASP A 174 -2.24 19.68 21.06
C ASP A 174 -3.26 20.54 20.31
N LEU A 175 -4.10 19.95 19.46
CA LEU A 175 -5.25 20.63 18.85
C LEU A 175 -6.25 21.12 19.91
N LYS A 176 -6.62 20.26 20.87
CA LYS A 176 -7.55 20.63 21.97
C LYS A 176 -7.01 21.79 22.81
N LYS A 177 -5.69 21.84 23.04
CA LYS A 177 -5.03 22.93 23.78
C LYS A 177 -4.85 24.22 22.94
N GLY A 178 -5.01 24.12 21.62
CA GLY A 178 -4.75 25.19 20.66
C GLY A 178 -3.26 25.47 20.46
N LYS A 179 -2.40 24.47 20.74
CA LYS A 179 -0.95 24.57 20.52
C LYS A 179 -0.57 24.48 19.05
N ILE A 180 -1.40 23.79 18.27
CA ILE A 180 -1.24 23.63 16.82
C ILE A 180 -2.54 24.01 16.11
N LYS A 181 -2.41 24.49 14.88
CA LYS A 181 -3.54 24.82 14.00
C LYS A 181 -3.73 23.73 12.95
N SER A 182 -4.93 23.67 12.38
CA SER A 182 -5.29 22.70 11.33
C SER A 182 -4.39 22.76 10.09
N ALA A 183 -3.82 23.92 9.78
CA ALA A 183 -2.86 24.08 8.68
C ALA A 183 -1.54 23.32 8.91
N GLU A 184 -1.15 23.08 10.16
CA GLU A 184 0.11 22.44 10.52
C GLU A 184 0.01 20.90 10.54
N ILE A 185 -1.22 20.36 10.58
CA ILE A 185 -1.49 18.91 10.62
C ILE A 185 -0.79 18.19 9.47
N ALA A 186 -0.80 18.76 8.26
CA ALA A 186 -0.17 18.17 7.09
C ALA A 186 1.33 17.95 7.31
N ASN A 187 2.03 18.91 7.91
CA ASN A 187 3.47 18.83 8.16
C ASN A 187 3.79 17.77 9.23
N PHE A 188 3.00 17.70 10.29
CA PHE A 188 3.15 16.66 11.31
C PHE A 188 2.88 15.26 10.74
N CYS A 189 1.89 15.15 9.86
CA CYS A 189 1.58 13.90 9.18
C CYS A 189 2.75 13.49 8.28
N ASP A 190 3.26 14.39 7.44
CA ASP A 190 4.40 14.13 6.56
C ASP A 190 5.63 13.68 7.36
N LYS A 191 5.97 14.39 8.44
CA LYS A 191 7.10 14.02 9.30
C LYS A 191 6.94 12.62 9.91
N TYR A 192 5.75 12.28 10.41
CA TYR A 192 5.49 10.93 10.92
C TYR A 192 5.65 9.89 9.81
N LEU A 193 5.01 10.13 8.65
CA LEU A 193 5.04 9.20 7.53
C LEU A 193 6.44 9.01 6.98
N GLU A 194 7.28 10.04 6.91
CA GLU A 194 8.67 9.94 6.48
C GLU A 194 9.51 9.08 7.43
N THR A 195 9.38 9.29 8.75
CA THR A 195 10.14 8.49 9.74
C THR A 195 9.72 7.02 9.79
N ARG A 196 8.48 6.73 9.37
CA ARG A 196 7.88 5.37 9.38
C ARG A 196 7.58 4.87 7.97
N ARG A 197 8.20 5.46 6.95
CA ARG A 197 7.94 5.06 5.56
C ARG A 197 8.51 3.68 5.34
N ILE A 198 7.73 2.81 4.73
CA ILE A 198 8.24 1.53 4.26
C ILE A 198 9.22 1.85 3.13
N PRO A 199 10.51 1.47 3.25
CA PRO A 199 11.49 1.80 2.23
C PRO A 199 11.02 1.20 0.91
N VAL A 200 10.83 2.08 -0.06
CA VAL A 200 10.59 1.68 -1.43
C VAL A 200 11.93 1.18 -1.96
N ASN A 201 12.27 -0.08 -1.70
CA ASN A 201 13.17 -0.76 -2.60
C ASN A 201 12.44 -0.76 -3.93
N ILE A 202 12.82 0.14 -4.84
CA ILE A 202 12.22 0.22 -6.16
C ILE A 202 12.43 -1.17 -6.77
N ILE A 203 11.39 -2.00 -6.74
CA ILE A 203 11.37 -3.26 -7.45
C ILE A 203 11.47 -2.82 -8.91
N ARG A 204 12.70 -2.93 -9.45
CA ARG A 204 13.05 -2.46 -10.78
C ARG A 204 11.97 -3.02 -11.70
N LEU A 205 11.26 -2.12 -12.39
CA LEU A 205 10.15 -2.47 -13.27
C LEU A 205 10.48 -3.77 -14.03
N PRO A 206 9.50 -4.68 -14.16
CA PRO A 206 9.74 -6.00 -14.76
C PRO A 206 10.45 -5.81 -16.10
N PHE A 207 11.43 -6.67 -16.37
CA PHE A 207 12.41 -6.48 -17.46
C PHE A 207 11.79 -6.13 -18.82
N TRP A 208 10.56 -6.58 -19.11
CA TRP A 208 9.84 -6.25 -20.34
C TRP A 208 9.46 -4.77 -20.48
N LYS A 209 9.31 -4.02 -19.38
CA LYS A 209 9.11 -2.55 -19.41
C LYS A 209 10.39 -1.78 -19.71
N LYS A 210 11.58 -2.40 -19.57
CA LYS A 210 12.83 -1.82 -20.08
C LYS A 210 12.96 -1.93 -21.60
N TRP A 211 12.35 -2.95 -22.20
CA TRP A 211 12.38 -3.18 -23.66
C TRP A 211 11.45 -2.25 -24.46
N LYS A 212 10.41 -1.67 -23.85
CA LYS A 212 9.52 -0.71 -24.52
C LYS A 212 10.08 0.72 -24.63
N LYS A 213 11.32 0.95 -24.18
CA LYS A 213 11.99 2.27 -24.16
C LYS A 213 13.26 2.33 -25.01
N SER A 214 13.45 1.40 -25.95
CA SER A 214 14.49 1.48 -26.99
C SER A 214 13.85 1.49 -28.36
#